data_AF-A0A1F3YGV5-F1
#
_entry.id   AF-A0A1F3YGV5-F1
#
_cell.length_a   1.000
_cell.length_b   1.000
_cell.length_c   1.000
_cell.angle_alpha   90.00
_cell.angle_beta   90.00
_cell.angle_gamma   90.00
#
_symmetry.space_group_name_H-M   'P 1'
#
loop_
_entity.id
_entity.type
_entity.pdbx_description
1 polymer ?
#
loop_
_entity_poly.entity_id
_entity_poly.type
_entity_poly.pdbx_seq_one_letter_code
_entity_poly.pdbx_strand_id
1 'polypeptide(L)'
;MHAKLIGSRVLNPCLRELYAKRSAALQRAVAAVLRGGALSLSSIALAMIGAVGLRHRIKSVDRLLGNAGLQRARTSVYAGLAHLWLIGLPQVLLVVDWSDLTPDQCWHWLRASVAVNGRSVTLYEEVHPQRLYGNRGVHRRFLWRVAQMLPAGCVPIVMTDAGFHSTWFELVAKRGWSYVGRIRSRDMVRGAEGQWIRGTALYEQASPEALDLGHCDYVRSNPIRCRLVLVKESPRGRHRPNLYGKPRLGRASQKSARSAREPWLLAASPLLNHLAAQSIVKLYAQRMTIEESFRDTKNLRWGQVLQTTRSRSSARLQMLLLIIIGDRPRFSRPCLPTGAVARFWGNGTRRPFIPTRHVMPRRARLNLAGVPWDIVQRGNNRSACFFAEQDYRLYLQCLQELARRFDCAVHSGCQGSVPGHYRSAPHAELLFISKRIK
;
A
#
# COMPACT_ATOMS: atom_id res chain seq x y z
N MET A 1 0.69 12.88 19.75
CA MET A 1 -0.59 12.19 20.01
C MET A 1 -0.88 10.99 19.09
N HIS A 2 -0.59 11.07 17.78
CA HIS A 2 -0.95 10.04 16.79
C HIS A 2 -0.39 8.61 17.00
N ALA A 3 0.86 8.45 17.45
CA ALA A 3 1.47 7.13 17.65
C ALA A 3 0.85 6.34 18.82
N LYS A 4 0.40 7.02 19.89
CA LYS A 4 -0.27 6.37 21.04
C LYS A 4 -1.61 5.78 20.64
N LEU A 5 -2.38 6.47 19.79
CA LEU A 5 -3.71 6.07 19.31
C LEU A 5 -3.67 4.85 18.37
N ILE A 6 -2.65 4.77 17.52
CA ILE A 6 -2.43 3.61 16.64
C ILE A 6 -1.97 2.40 17.45
N GLY A 7 -1.01 2.60 18.38
CA GLY A 7 -0.58 1.55 19.30
C GLY A 7 -1.75 1.00 20.11
N SER A 8 -2.59 1.87 20.68
CA SER A 8 -3.65 1.45 21.60
C SER A 8 -4.89 0.85 20.95
N ARG A 9 -5.30 1.31 19.75
CA ARG A 9 -6.54 0.82 19.10
C ARG A 9 -6.32 -0.30 18.10
N VAL A 10 -5.17 -0.34 17.42
CA VAL A 10 -4.92 -1.31 16.33
C VAL A 10 -3.99 -2.42 16.79
N LEU A 11 -2.88 -2.08 17.46
CA LEU A 11 -1.89 -3.07 17.85
C LEU A 11 -2.32 -3.83 19.12
N ASN A 12 -2.80 -3.14 20.16
CA ASN A 12 -3.14 -3.78 21.45
C ASN A 12 -4.07 -4.99 21.34
N PRO A 13 -5.17 -4.97 20.57
CA PRO A 13 -6.03 -6.14 20.42
C PRO A 13 -5.27 -7.35 19.85
N CYS A 14 -4.36 -7.12 18.90
CA CYS A 14 -3.56 -8.16 18.24
C CYS A 14 -2.41 -8.68 19.08
N LEU A 15 -2.08 -8.04 20.20
CA LEU A 15 -0.98 -8.42 21.09
C LEU A 15 -1.45 -9.04 22.41
N ARG A 16 -2.76 -9.27 22.59
CA ARG A 16 -3.32 -9.78 23.86
C ARG A 16 -2.77 -11.15 24.25
N GLU A 17 -2.50 -12.01 23.27
CA GLU A 17 -1.95 -13.35 23.48
C GLU A 17 -0.42 -13.36 23.71
N LEU A 18 0.23 -12.20 23.56
CA LEU A 18 1.66 -12.09 23.84
C LEU A 18 1.92 -11.81 25.31
N TYR A 19 2.96 -12.43 25.83
CA TYR A 19 3.52 -12.07 27.13
C TYR A 19 3.75 -10.56 27.24
N ALA A 20 3.27 -9.95 28.33
CA ALA A 20 3.15 -8.50 28.49
C ALA A 20 4.46 -7.73 28.18
N LYS A 21 5.61 -8.25 28.62
CA LYS A 21 6.92 -7.63 28.35
C LYS A 21 7.28 -7.62 26.86
N ARG A 22 6.88 -8.65 26.08
CA ARG A 22 7.11 -8.72 24.63
C ARG A 22 6.21 -7.74 23.90
N SER A 23 4.93 -7.69 24.26
CA SER A 23 3.97 -6.72 23.73
C SER A 23 4.45 -5.28 23.93
N ALA A 24 4.85 -4.93 25.16
CA ALA A 24 5.36 -3.60 25.49
C ALA A 24 6.66 -3.26 24.73
N ALA A 25 7.56 -4.23 24.54
CA ALA A 25 8.77 -4.03 23.76
C ALA A 25 8.47 -3.77 22.27
N LEU A 26 7.54 -4.53 21.67
CA LEU A 26 7.10 -4.31 20.29
C LEU A 26 6.42 -2.94 20.13
N GLN A 27 5.50 -2.59 21.03
CA GLN A 27 4.83 -1.27 21.03
C GLN A 27 5.83 -0.11 21.09
N ARG A 28 6.88 -0.21 21.94
CA ARG A 28 7.94 0.82 22.01
C ARG A 28 8.70 0.95 20.70
N ALA A 29 9.01 -0.16 20.04
CA ALA A 29 9.70 -0.16 18.75
C ALA A 29 8.81 0.43 17.63
N VAL A 30 7.55 0.02 17.56
CA VAL A 30 6.56 0.58 16.63
C VAL A 30 6.39 2.08 16.85
N ALA A 31 6.24 2.52 18.10
CA ALA A 31 6.10 3.94 18.43
C ALA A 31 7.35 4.75 18.07
N ALA A 32 8.55 4.17 18.19
CA ALA A 32 9.80 4.79 17.76
C ALA A 32 9.84 4.99 16.24
N VAL A 33 9.45 3.99 15.45
CA VAL A 33 9.39 4.09 13.98
C VAL A 33 8.31 5.10 13.54
N LEU A 34 7.13 5.07 14.16
CA LEU A 34 6.04 6.02 13.88
C LEU A 34 6.41 7.49 14.13
N ARG A 35 7.43 7.75 14.95
CA ARG A 35 7.97 9.10 15.19
C ARG A 35 9.03 9.53 14.16
N GLY A 36 9.29 8.73 13.14
CA GLY A 36 10.31 8.99 12.12
C GLY A 36 11.62 8.22 12.32
N GLY A 37 11.65 7.23 13.23
CA GLY A 37 12.78 6.33 13.34
C GLY A 37 12.92 5.45 12.08
N ALA A 38 14.11 5.40 11.49
CA ALA A 38 14.42 4.45 10.43
C ALA A 38 14.43 3.01 10.95
N LEU A 39 14.22 2.03 10.06
CA LEU A 39 14.26 0.61 10.39
C LEU A 39 15.69 0.09 10.43
N SER A 40 16.42 0.51 11.45
CA SER A 40 17.67 -0.13 11.84
C SER A 40 17.68 -0.30 13.35
N LEU A 41 18.46 -1.26 13.84
CA LEU A 41 18.58 -1.51 15.28
C LEU A 41 18.93 -0.22 16.05
N SER A 42 19.94 0.52 15.57
CA SER A 42 20.40 1.75 16.20
C SER A 42 19.39 2.90 16.05
N SER A 43 18.78 3.05 14.87
CA SER A 43 17.80 4.11 14.61
C SER A 43 16.53 3.94 15.44
N ILE A 44 16.03 2.71 15.59
CA ILE A 44 14.90 2.40 16.47
C ILE A 44 15.28 2.72 17.92
N ALA A 45 16.46 2.29 18.38
CA ALA A 45 16.93 2.53 19.74
C ALA A 45 17.15 4.03 20.06
N LEU A 46 17.56 4.82 19.06
CA LEU A 46 17.69 6.27 19.18
C LEU A 46 16.32 6.96 19.27
N ALA A 47 15.34 6.50 18.48
CA ALA A 47 13.98 7.05 18.47
C ALA A 47 13.08 6.58 19.63
N MET A 48 13.56 5.64 20.46
CA MET A 48 12.89 5.23 21.69
C MET A 48 13.05 6.31 22.78
N ILE A 49 11.91 6.82 23.28
CA ILE A 49 11.87 7.76 24.40
C ILE A 49 12.01 7.00 25.73
N GLY A 50 12.85 7.52 26.63
CA GLY A 50 12.97 7.05 28.02
C GLY A 50 14.30 7.47 28.65
N ALA A 51 14.34 7.53 29.98
CA ALA A 51 15.52 7.86 30.77
C ALA A 51 16.65 6.81 30.71
N VAL A 52 16.35 5.64 30.13
CA VAL A 52 17.31 4.54 29.98
C VAL A 52 18.37 4.88 28.94
N GLY A 53 19.65 4.69 29.30
CA GLY A 53 20.79 4.96 28.42
C GLY A 53 20.75 4.19 27.09
N LEU A 54 21.33 4.80 26.05
CA LEU A 54 21.27 4.30 24.66
C LEU A 54 21.75 2.84 24.53
N ARG A 55 22.81 2.45 25.24
CA ARG A 55 23.34 1.06 25.26
C ARG A 55 22.24 0.04 25.61
N HIS A 56 21.42 0.34 26.60
CA HIS A 56 20.35 -0.56 27.04
C HIS A 56 19.17 -0.55 26.07
N ARG A 57 18.87 0.60 25.44
CA ARG A 57 17.86 0.68 24.36
C ARG A 57 18.28 -0.16 23.16
N ILE A 58 19.55 -0.09 22.76
CA ILE A 58 20.14 -0.95 21.71
C ILE A 58 19.97 -2.43 22.08
N LYS A 59 20.40 -2.84 23.28
CA LYS A 59 20.23 -4.23 23.73
C LYS A 59 18.75 -4.65 23.78
N SER A 60 17.84 -3.75 24.12
CA SER A 60 16.39 -4.01 24.13
C SER A 60 15.86 -4.26 22.72
N VAL A 61 16.26 -3.46 21.72
CA VAL A 61 15.86 -3.65 20.32
C VAL A 61 16.48 -4.93 19.77
N ASP A 62 17.76 -5.17 20.05
CA ASP A 62 18.46 -6.38 19.59
C ASP A 62 17.77 -7.67 20.06
N ARG A 63 17.46 -7.75 21.35
CA ARG A 63 16.72 -8.88 21.94
C ARG A 63 15.30 -9.02 21.40
N LEU A 64 14.65 -7.90 21.07
CA LEU A 64 13.32 -7.92 20.43
C LEU A 64 13.41 -8.55 19.04
N LEU A 65 14.37 -8.13 18.21
CA LEU A 65 14.57 -8.64 16.85
C LEU A 65 14.97 -10.12 16.82
N GLY A 66 15.67 -10.59 17.86
CA GLY A 66 16.06 -11.99 18.05
C GLY A 66 15.05 -12.84 18.84
N ASN A 67 13.89 -12.32 19.23
CA ASN A 67 13.00 -13.02 20.14
C ASN A 67 12.24 -14.17 19.45
N ALA A 68 12.61 -15.43 19.74
CA ALA A 68 11.97 -16.62 19.16
C ALA A 68 10.48 -16.73 19.50
N GLY A 69 10.06 -16.31 20.70
CA GLY A 69 8.66 -16.32 21.10
C GLY A 69 7.81 -15.36 20.26
N LEU A 70 8.32 -14.15 20.02
CA LEU A 70 7.66 -13.16 19.17
C LEU A 70 7.67 -13.58 17.69
N GLN A 71 8.73 -14.25 17.23
CA GLN A 71 8.77 -14.84 15.90
C GLN A 71 7.66 -15.86 15.66
N ARG A 72 7.46 -16.78 16.61
CA ARG A 72 6.39 -17.78 16.52
C ARG A 72 5.01 -17.13 16.50
N ALA A 73 4.82 -16.10 17.32
CA ALA A 73 3.55 -15.37 17.40
C ALA A 73 3.31 -14.39 16.25
N ARG A 74 4.27 -14.20 15.33
CA ARG A 74 4.17 -13.22 14.24
C ARG A 74 2.92 -13.45 13.39
N THR A 75 2.65 -14.70 13.03
CA THR A 75 1.45 -15.09 12.26
C THR A 75 0.16 -14.68 12.96
N SER A 76 0.06 -14.88 14.27
CA SER A 76 -1.12 -14.46 15.07
C SER A 76 -1.28 -12.94 15.10
N VAL A 77 -0.19 -12.18 15.17
CA VAL A 77 -0.24 -10.71 15.10
C VAL A 77 -0.78 -10.25 13.73
N TYR A 78 -0.29 -10.83 12.63
CA TYR A 78 -0.83 -10.56 11.30
C TYR A 78 -2.30 -10.97 11.17
N ALA A 79 -2.68 -12.13 11.70
CA ALA A 79 -4.07 -12.60 11.67
C ALA A 79 -5.01 -11.66 12.43
N GLY A 80 -4.61 -11.17 13.60
CA GLY A 80 -5.39 -10.18 14.35
C GLY A 80 -5.58 -8.87 13.57
N LEU A 81 -4.51 -8.38 12.92
CA LEU A 81 -4.58 -7.18 12.09
C LEU A 81 -5.46 -7.38 10.86
N ALA A 82 -5.29 -8.51 10.16
CA ALA A 82 -6.11 -8.92 9.04
C ALA A 82 -7.60 -8.94 9.41
N HIS A 83 -7.93 -9.56 10.55
CA HIS A 83 -9.31 -9.63 11.02
C HIS A 83 -9.89 -8.25 11.30
N LEU A 84 -9.16 -7.39 12.02
CA LEU A 84 -9.59 -6.01 12.30
C LEU A 84 -9.84 -5.19 11.03
N TRP A 85 -9.09 -5.46 9.96
CA TRP A 85 -9.13 -4.69 8.73
C TRP A 85 -10.16 -5.19 7.71
N LEU A 86 -10.43 -6.49 7.73
CA LEU A 86 -11.25 -7.15 6.71
C LEU A 86 -12.64 -7.57 7.22
N ILE A 87 -12.91 -7.42 8.52
CA ILE A 87 -14.24 -7.76 9.07
C ILE A 87 -15.36 -7.00 8.35
N GLY A 88 -16.38 -7.74 7.92
CA GLY A 88 -17.52 -7.20 7.17
C GLY A 88 -17.27 -6.97 5.67
N LEU A 89 -16.09 -7.32 5.14
CA LEU A 89 -15.82 -7.27 3.71
C LEU A 89 -16.02 -8.65 3.06
N PRO A 90 -17.06 -8.83 2.21
CA PRO A 90 -17.33 -10.13 1.58
C PRO A 90 -16.33 -10.46 0.47
N GLN A 91 -15.74 -9.44 -0.16
CA GLN A 91 -14.77 -9.61 -1.24
C GLN A 91 -13.66 -8.56 -1.14
N VAL A 92 -12.42 -8.99 -1.36
CA VAL A 92 -11.23 -8.13 -1.26
C VAL A 92 -10.29 -8.34 -2.44
N LEU A 93 -9.64 -7.26 -2.88
CA LEU A 93 -8.60 -7.36 -3.89
C LEU A 93 -7.25 -7.60 -3.20
N LEU A 94 -6.80 -8.85 -3.24
CA LEU A 94 -5.55 -9.30 -2.65
C LEU A 94 -4.44 -9.26 -3.70
N VAL A 95 -3.55 -8.29 -3.62
CA VAL A 95 -2.44 -8.19 -4.55
C VAL A 95 -1.19 -8.78 -3.90
N VAL A 96 -0.50 -9.64 -4.63
CA VAL A 96 0.68 -10.37 -4.16
C VAL A 96 1.86 -10.09 -5.06
N ASP A 97 3.02 -9.81 -4.46
CA ASP A 97 4.22 -9.50 -5.23
C ASP A 97 5.53 -9.80 -4.47
N TRP A 98 6.58 -10.03 -5.26
CA TRP A 98 7.95 -10.19 -4.79
C TRP A 98 8.73 -8.88 -4.93
N SER A 99 9.64 -8.62 -3.99
CA SER A 99 10.58 -7.51 -4.17
C SER A 99 11.87 -7.73 -3.39
N ASP A 100 12.97 -7.19 -3.93
CA ASP A 100 14.29 -7.27 -3.30
C ASP A 100 14.26 -6.56 -1.94
N LEU A 101 14.57 -7.27 -0.85
CA LEU A 101 14.61 -6.66 0.47
C LEU A 101 15.97 -5.99 0.73
N THR A 102 17.05 -6.62 0.27
CA THR A 102 18.42 -6.13 0.44
C THR A 102 19.02 -5.69 -0.90
N PRO A 103 19.92 -4.67 -0.92
CA PRO A 103 20.52 -4.17 -2.16
C PRO A 103 21.33 -5.22 -2.95
N ASP A 104 21.89 -6.20 -2.25
CA ASP A 104 22.63 -7.34 -2.82
C ASP A 104 21.72 -8.43 -3.41
N GLN A 105 20.39 -8.27 -3.30
CA GLN A 105 19.37 -9.24 -3.74
C GLN A 105 19.48 -10.62 -3.07
N CYS A 106 20.26 -10.77 -2.01
CA CYS A 106 20.34 -12.03 -1.27
C CYS A 106 19.00 -12.38 -0.62
N TRP A 107 18.24 -11.36 -0.19
CA TRP A 107 16.93 -11.49 0.44
C TRP A 107 15.83 -10.84 -0.38
N HIS A 108 14.71 -11.54 -0.48
CA HIS A 108 13.48 -11.11 -1.12
C HIS A 108 12.35 -11.13 -0.10
N TRP A 109 11.47 -10.14 -0.15
CA TRP A 109 10.18 -10.28 0.51
C TRP A 109 9.15 -10.83 -0.47
N LEU A 110 8.19 -11.57 0.07
CA LEU A 110 6.92 -11.88 -0.58
C LEU A 110 5.82 -11.23 0.27
N ARG A 111 5.01 -10.36 -0.32
CA ARG A 111 3.98 -9.61 0.41
C ARG A 111 2.62 -9.79 -0.25
N ALA A 112 1.60 -9.99 0.57
CA ALA A 112 0.21 -9.92 0.23
C ALA A 112 -0.37 -8.65 0.86
N SER A 113 -1.04 -7.85 0.04
CA SER A 113 -1.65 -6.60 0.47
C SER A 113 -3.05 -6.46 -0.08
N VAL A 114 -3.96 -5.88 0.70
CA VAL A 114 -5.32 -5.57 0.27
C VAL A 114 -5.36 -4.14 -0.27
N ALA A 115 -5.87 -3.96 -1.49
CA ALA A 115 -6.07 -2.64 -2.08
C ALA A 115 -7.34 -1.97 -1.50
N VAL A 116 -7.21 -0.75 -0.98
CA VAL A 116 -8.29 0.04 -0.39
C VAL A 116 -8.14 1.50 -0.82
N ASN A 117 -9.10 2.03 -1.60
CA ASN A 117 -9.20 3.45 -1.99
C ASN A 117 -7.86 4.11 -2.39
N GLY A 118 -7.12 3.46 -3.30
CA GLY A 118 -5.85 3.99 -3.81
C GLY A 118 -4.66 3.86 -2.85
N ARG A 119 -4.81 3.12 -1.73
CA ARG A 119 -3.70 2.67 -0.87
C ARG A 119 -3.75 1.16 -0.72
N SER A 120 -2.66 0.58 -0.23
CA SER A 120 -2.59 -0.84 0.07
C SER A 120 -2.23 -1.08 1.52
N VAL A 121 -2.83 -2.11 2.10
CA VAL A 121 -2.63 -2.54 3.49
C VAL A 121 -1.91 -3.88 3.47
N THR A 122 -0.80 -3.99 4.18
CA THR A 122 -0.02 -5.24 4.21
C THR A 122 -0.75 -6.28 5.04
N LEU A 123 -1.36 -7.27 4.41
CA LEU A 123 -2.06 -8.36 5.08
C LEU A 123 -1.08 -9.35 5.70
N TYR A 124 -0.06 -9.72 4.92
CA TYR A 124 0.94 -10.68 5.35
C TYR A 124 2.21 -10.58 4.52
N GLU A 125 3.36 -10.91 5.11
CA GLU A 125 4.63 -10.95 4.40
C GLU A 125 5.62 -11.97 4.98
N GLU A 126 6.51 -12.43 4.11
CA GLU A 126 7.58 -13.38 4.39
C GLU A 126 8.89 -12.93 3.77
N VAL A 127 10.02 -13.37 4.33
CA VAL A 127 11.36 -13.08 3.81
C VAL A 127 12.05 -14.39 3.43
N HIS A 128 12.48 -14.47 2.17
CA HIS A 128 13.09 -15.66 1.59
C HIS A 128 14.43 -15.33 0.91
N PRO A 129 15.38 -16.26 0.89
CA PRO A 129 16.61 -16.09 0.11
C PRO A 129 16.32 -16.13 -1.39
N GLN A 130 17.20 -15.54 -2.21
CA GLN A 130 17.12 -15.53 -3.68
C GLN A 130 16.81 -16.90 -4.30
N ARG A 131 17.40 -17.98 -3.78
CA ARG A 131 17.18 -19.36 -4.27
C ARG A 131 15.73 -19.86 -4.16
N LEU A 132 14.90 -19.20 -3.35
CA LEU A 132 13.49 -19.52 -3.18
C LEU A 132 12.56 -18.54 -3.89
N TYR A 133 13.10 -17.58 -4.64
CA TYR A 133 12.32 -16.66 -5.46
C TYR A 133 11.45 -17.45 -6.46
N GLY A 134 10.14 -17.17 -6.49
CA GLY A 134 9.21 -17.86 -7.39
C GLY A 134 8.97 -19.35 -7.07
N ASN A 135 9.43 -19.85 -5.92
CA ASN A 135 9.30 -21.28 -5.58
C ASN A 135 7.85 -21.69 -5.30
N ARG A 136 7.35 -22.72 -6.00
CA ARG A 136 5.97 -23.25 -5.86
C ARG A 136 5.64 -23.70 -4.43
N GLY A 137 6.60 -24.29 -3.71
CA GLY A 137 6.40 -24.72 -2.32
C GLY A 137 6.23 -23.54 -1.36
N VAL A 138 6.97 -22.44 -1.59
CA VAL A 138 6.78 -21.18 -0.86
C VAL A 138 5.41 -20.60 -1.15
N HIS A 139 5.03 -20.49 -2.43
CA HIS A 139 3.72 -19.98 -2.83
C HIS A 139 2.56 -20.75 -2.20
N ARG A 140 2.63 -22.10 -2.20
CA ARG A 140 1.60 -22.95 -1.59
C ARG A 140 1.44 -22.70 -0.09
N ARG A 141 2.55 -22.63 0.66
CA ARG A 141 2.51 -22.33 2.10
C ARG A 141 2.06 -20.90 2.38
N PHE A 142 2.49 -19.95 1.56
CA PHE A 142 2.10 -18.54 1.66
C PHE A 142 0.58 -18.37 1.51
N LEU A 143 -0.01 -18.94 0.45
CA LEU A 143 -1.46 -18.91 0.23
C LEU A 143 -2.24 -19.64 1.33
N TRP A 144 -1.69 -20.72 1.89
CA TRP A 144 -2.29 -21.39 3.04
C TRP A 144 -2.32 -20.49 4.28
N ARG A 145 -1.22 -19.78 4.60
CA ARG A 145 -1.19 -18.82 5.72
C ARG A 145 -2.13 -17.65 5.50
N VAL A 146 -2.15 -17.09 4.29
CA VAL A 146 -3.08 -15.99 3.95
C VAL A 146 -4.53 -16.44 4.11
N ALA A 147 -4.87 -17.65 3.67
CA ALA A 147 -6.23 -18.17 3.84
C ALA A 147 -6.67 -18.25 5.31
N GLN A 148 -5.76 -18.59 6.21
CA GLN A 148 -6.04 -18.61 7.66
C GLN A 148 -6.25 -17.22 8.27
N MET A 149 -5.77 -16.16 7.60
CA MET A 149 -5.89 -14.79 8.07
C MET A 149 -7.15 -14.08 7.56
N LEU A 150 -7.79 -14.61 6.52
CA LEU A 150 -9.02 -14.02 5.97
C LEU A 150 -10.21 -14.35 6.88
N PRO A 151 -11.07 -13.37 7.20
CA PRO A 151 -12.31 -13.64 7.91
C PRO A 151 -13.22 -14.62 7.16
N ALA A 152 -14.06 -15.33 7.91
CA ALA A 152 -15.07 -16.22 7.31
C ALA A 152 -15.97 -15.44 6.33
N GLY A 153 -16.24 -16.03 5.17
CA GLY A 153 -17.02 -15.41 4.10
C GLY A 153 -16.28 -14.37 3.25
N CYS A 154 -15.02 -14.02 3.57
CA CYS A 154 -14.22 -13.12 2.77
C CYS A 154 -13.53 -13.88 1.62
N VAL A 155 -13.97 -13.66 0.39
CA VAL A 155 -13.41 -14.31 -0.80
C VAL A 155 -12.48 -13.34 -1.54
N PRO A 156 -11.17 -13.62 -1.66
CA PRO A 156 -10.25 -12.71 -2.32
C PRO A 156 -10.27 -12.87 -3.84
N ILE A 157 -10.04 -11.76 -4.55
CA ILE A 157 -9.55 -11.76 -5.93
C ILE A 157 -8.04 -11.53 -5.87
N VAL A 158 -7.26 -12.51 -6.30
CA VAL A 158 -5.79 -12.46 -6.23
C VAL A 158 -5.21 -11.79 -7.46
N MET A 159 -4.45 -10.71 -7.28
CA MET A 159 -3.75 -10.03 -8.37
C MET A 159 -2.25 -10.20 -8.28
N THR A 160 -1.61 -10.55 -9.39
CA THR A 160 -0.15 -10.73 -9.47
C THR A 160 0.44 -10.21 -10.77
N ASP A 161 1.69 -9.75 -10.77
CA ASP A 161 2.41 -9.43 -12.00
C ASP A 161 2.93 -10.69 -12.71
N ALA A 162 3.55 -10.51 -13.88
CA ALA A 162 4.08 -11.56 -14.75
C ALA A 162 5.24 -12.39 -14.17
N GLY A 163 5.73 -12.06 -12.97
CA GLY A 163 6.62 -12.95 -12.22
C GLY A 163 5.93 -14.19 -11.66
N PHE A 164 4.59 -14.22 -11.68
CA PHE A 164 3.79 -15.36 -11.26
C PHE A 164 3.23 -16.08 -12.49
N HIS A 165 3.64 -17.33 -12.66
CA HIS A 165 3.29 -18.15 -13.82
C HIS A 165 2.07 -19.04 -13.57
N SER A 166 1.71 -19.89 -14.53
CA SER A 166 0.55 -20.79 -14.48
C SER A 166 0.42 -21.56 -13.16
N THR A 167 1.52 -22.11 -12.65
CA THR A 167 1.54 -22.84 -11.38
C THR A 167 1.00 -22.04 -10.17
N TRP A 168 1.12 -20.71 -10.17
CA TRP A 168 0.52 -19.84 -9.17
C TRP A 168 -1.00 -19.76 -9.33
N PHE A 169 -1.49 -19.55 -10.56
CA PHE A 169 -2.92 -19.50 -10.85
C PHE A 169 -3.63 -20.80 -10.48
N GLU A 170 -2.99 -21.94 -10.73
CA GLU A 170 -3.47 -23.26 -10.30
C GLU A 170 -3.65 -23.33 -8.77
N LEU A 171 -2.67 -22.83 -7.99
CA LEU A 171 -2.73 -22.83 -6.53
C LEU A 171 -3.83 -21.94 -5.98
N VAL A 172 -4.11 -20.81 -6.65
CA VAL A 172 -5.20 -19.90 -6.31
C VAL A 172 -6.55 -20.51 -6.67
N ALA A 173 -6.68 -21.04 -7.88
CA ALA A 173 -7.91 -21.69 -8.35
C ALA A 173 -8.32 -22.89 -7.50
N LYS A 174 -7.34 -23.71 -7.06
CA LYS A 174 -7.57 -24.85 -6.14
C LYS A 174 -8.18 -24.45 -4.79
N ARG A 175 -8.17 -23.16 -4.43
CA ARG A 175 -8.82 -22.63 -3.21
C ARG A 175 -10.23 -22.11 -3.48
N GLY A 176 -10.71 -22.18 -4.72
CA GLY A 176 -11.94 -21.50 -5.15
C GLY A 176 -11.78 -19.98 -5.24
N TRP A 177 -10.56 -19.46 -5.26
CA TRP A 177 -10.32 -18.02 -5.35
C TRP A 177 -10.22 -17.56 -6.79
N SER A 178 -10.65 -16.32 -7.04
CA SER A 178 -10.49 -15.68 -8.34
C SER A 178 -9.08 -15.09 -8.47
N TYR A 179 -8.57 -14.95 -9.69
CA TYR A 179 -7.28 -14.31 -9.94
C TYR A 179 -7.29 -13.46 -11.20
N VAL A 180 -6.39 -12.47 -11.23
CA VAL A 180 -6.00 -11.71 -12.41
C VAL A 180 -4.49 -11.54 -12.41
N GLY A 181 -3.82 -11.93 -13.49
CA GLY A 181 -2.38 -11.73 -13.62
C GLY A 181 -1.95 -11.40 -15.03
N ARG A 182 -0.76 -10.82 -15.18
CA ARG A 182 -0.19 -10.50 -16.50
C ARG A 182 0.64 -11.67 -17.04
N ILE A 183 0.49 -11.94 -18.33
CA ILE A 183 1.32 -12.89 -19.09
C ILE A 183 2.39 -12.10 -19.87
N ARG A 184 3.59 -12.67 -20.06
CA ARG A 184 4.65 -12.03 -20.86
C ARG A 184 5.49 -12.97 -21.75
N SER A 185 6.02 -12.34 -22.80
CA SER A 185 7.21 -12.59 -23.66
C SER A 185 7.49 -14.00 -24.20
N ARG A 186 7.39 -15.06 -23.40
CA ARG A 186 7.73 -16.44 -23.83
C ARG A 186 6.60 -17.43 -23.62
N ASP A 187 5.58 -17.06 -22.86
CA ASP A 187 4.50 -17.98 -22.60
C ASP A 187 3.65 -18.19 -23.85
N MET A 188 3.27 -19.45 -24.05
CA MET A 188 2.41 -19.87 -25.15
C MET A 188 0.96 -19.87 -24.69
N VAL A 189 0.07 -19.43 -25.58
CA VAL A 189 -1.38 -19.45 -25.39
C VAL A 189 -2.03 -20.14 -26.57
N ARG A 190 -3.20 -20.74 -26.34
CA ARG A 190 -3.98 -21.44 -27.37
C ARG A 190 -5.46 -21.12 -27.21
N GLY A 191 -6.12 -20.72 -28.30
CA GLY A 191 -7.58 -20.59 -28.33
C GLY A 191 -8.29 -21.95 -28.23
N ALA A 192 -9.62 -21.98 -28.32
CA ALA A 192 -10.38 -23.24 -28.26
C ALA A 192 -9.98 -24.24 -29.36
N GLU A 193 -9.74 -23.76 -30.59
CA GLU A 193 -9.44 -24.59 -31.77
C GLU A 193 -8.11 -24.19 -32.45
N GLY A 194 -7.31 -23.38 -31.76
CA GLY A 194 -6.10 -22.79 -32.32
C GLY A 194 -4.84 -23.63 -32.11
N GLN A 195 -3.78 -23.25 -32.82
CA GLN A 195 -2.43 -23.72 -32.50
C GLN A 195 -1.84 -22.93 -31.31
N TRP A 196 -0.81 -23.48 -30.68
CA TRP A 196 -0.06 -22.76 -29.65
C TRP A 196 0.71 -21.61 -30.29
N ILE A 197 0.38 -20.38 -29.90
CA ILE A 197 1.07 -19.16 -30.34
C ILE A 197 1.77 -18.48 -29.17
N ARG A 198 2.83 -17.73 -29.44
CA ARG A 198 3.46 -16.89 -28.41
C ARG A 198 2.51 -15.76 -28.03
N GLY A 199 2.40 -15.44 -26.75
CA GLY A 199 1.59 -14.30 -26.29
C GLY A 199 1.99 -12.96 -26.92
N THR A 200 3.25 -12.82 -27.36
CA THR A 200 3.73 -11.63 -28.09
C THR A 200 3.12 -11.48 -29.48
N ALA A 201 2.71 -12.56 -30.14
CA ALA A 201 2.05 -12.49 -31.44
C ALA A 201 0.68 -11.79 -31.33
N LEU A 202 0.03 -11.87 -30.17
CA LEU A 202 -1.23 -11.17 -29.90
C LEU A 202 -1.03 -9.66 -29.77
N TYR A 203 0.19 -9.17 -29.51
CA TYR A 203 0.42 -7.74 -29.23
C TYR A 203 0.13 -6.83 -30.42
N GLU A 204 0.16 -7.35 -31.65
CA GLU A 204 -0.20 -6.61 -32.86
C GLU A 204 -1.69 -6.23 -32.88
N GLN A 205 -2.53 -7.04 -32.25
CA GLN A 205 -3.97 -6.82 -32.15
C GLN A 205 -4.35 -5.87 -31.00
N ALA A 206 -3.36 -5.40 -30.23
CA ALA A 206 -3.62 -4.65 -29.00
C ALA A 206 -4.06 -3.20 -29.30
N SER A 207 -5.27 -2.85 -28.85
CA SER A 207 -5.83 -1.50 -28.96
C SER A 207 -6.01 -0.85 -27.58
N PRO A 208 -6.34 0.46 -27.52
CA PRO A 208 -6.66 1.15 -26.26
C PRO A 208 -7.91 0.60 -25.57
N GLU A 209 -8.84 0.02 -26.34
CA GLU A 209 -10.01 -0.68 -25.81
C GLU A 209 -9.63 -2.11 -25.43
N ALA A 210 -10.15 -2.60 -24.31
CA ALA A 210 -9.85 -3.95 -23.86
C ALA A 210 -10.47 -5.00 -24.80
N LEU A 211 -9.63 -5.72 -25.55
CA LEU A 211 -10.03 -6.83 -26.39
C LEU A 211 -10.17 -8.11 -25.55
N ASP A 212 -11.35 -8.71 -25.56
CA ASP A 212 -11.60 -10.02 -24.96
C ASP A 212 -11.26 -11.11 -25.96
N LEU A 213 -10.29 -11.95 -25.63
CA LEU A 213 -9.88 -13.09 -26.46
C LEU A 213 -10.63 -14.38 -26.07
N GLY A 214 -11.56 -14.28 -25.10
CA GLY A 214 -12.34 -15.40 -24.62
C GLY A 214 -11.52 -16.38 -23.78
N HIS A 215 -11.99 -17.62 -23.68
CA HIS A 215 -11.29 -18.67 -22.94
C HIS A 215 -10.17 -19.27 -23.79
N CYS A 216 -8.97 -19.25 -23.23
CA CYS A 216 -7.76 -19.80 -23.82
C CYS A 216 -7.02 -20.67 -22.82
N ASP A 217 -6.18 -21.55 -23.35
CA ASP A 217 -5.24 -22.32 -22.57
C ASP A 217 -3.92 -21.54 -22.45
N TYR A 218 -3.40 -21.45 -21.23
CA TYR A 218 -2.16 -20.79 -20.90
C TYR A 218 -1.10 -21.81 -20.47
N VAL A 219 0.09 -21.73 -21.08
CA VAL A 219 1.27 -22.62 -20.91
C VAL A 219 1.08 -24.01 -21.52
N ARG A 220 1.99 -24.41 -22.42
CA ARG A 220 1.91 -25.69 -23.16
C ARG A 220 2.12 -26.93 -22.28
N SER A 221 3.04 -26.87 -21.31
CA SER A 221 3.44 -28.04 -20.52
C SER A 221 2.41 -28.45 -19.46
N ASN A 222 1.72 -27.48 -18.88
CA ASN A 222 0.62 -27.70 -17.93
C ASN A 222 -0.47 -26.65 -18.21
N PRO A 223 -1.35 -26.93 -19.19
CA PRO A 223 -2.36 -25.98 -19.65
C PRO A 223 -3.32 -25.58 -18.54
N ILE A 224 -3.52 -24.27 -18.38
CA ILE A 224 -4.55 -23.72 -17.50
C ILE A 224 -5.55 -22.96 -18.36
N ARG A 225 -6.82 -23.35 -18.24
CA ARG A 225 -7.92 -22.63 -18.88
C ARG A 225 -8.18 -21.32 -18.15
N CYS A 226 -8.09 -20.21 -18.87
CA CYS A 226 -8.33 -18.87 -18.32
C CYS A 226 -8.93 -17.95 -19.39
N ARG A 227 -9.54 -16.84 -18.97
CA ARG A 227 -9.98 -15.80 -19.88
C ARG A 227 -8.82 -14.86 -20.17
N LEU A 228 -8.55 -14.59 -21.45
CA LEU A 228 -7.49 -13.67 -21.86
C LEU A 228 -8.06 -12.31 -22.26
N VAL A 229 -7.47 -11.25 -21.72
CA VAL A 229 -7.82 -9.86 -22.07
C VAL A 229 -6.56 -9.14 -22.53
N LEU A 230 -6.63 -8.50 -23.70
CA LEU A 230 -5.54 -7.76 -24.30
C LEU A 230 -5.86 -6.26 -24.33
N VAL A 231 -4.93 -5.42 -23.88
CA VAL A 231 -5.05 -3.97 -23.97
C VAL A 231 -3.70 -3.30 -24.13
N LYS A 232 -3.66 -2.17 -24.83
CA LYS A 232 -2.49 -1.30 -24.93
C LYS A 232 -2.87 0.10 -24.47
N GLU A 233 -2.54 0.43 -23.23
CA GLU A 233 -2.75 1.78 -22.73
C GLU A 233 -1.96 2.82 -23.55
N SER A 234 -2.57 3.97 -23.80
CA SER A 234 -1.89 5.11 -24.40
C SER A 234 -0.69 5.54 -23.53
N PRO A 235 0.46 5.90 -24.14
CA PRO A 235 1.63 6.32 -23.39
C PRO A 235 1.32 7.53 -22.50
N ARG A 236 1.53 7.39 -21.19
CA ARG A 236 1.27 8.48 -20.21
C ARG A 236 2.33 9.60 -20.21
N GLY A 237 3.26 9.61 -21.18
CA GLY A 237 4.34 10.61 -21.31
C GLY A 237 5.30 10.72 -20.12
N ARG A 238 5.30 9.74 -19.19
CA ARG A 238 6.10 9.81 -17.96
C ARG A 238 7.55 9.48 -18.24
N HIS A 239 8.44 10.45 -18.00
CA HIS A 239 9.89 10.25 -18.01
C HIS A 239 10.46 10.29 -16.60
N ARG A 240 11.46 9.45 -16.34
CA ARG A 240 12.24 9.52 -15.09
C ARG A 240 13.59 10.18 -15.39
N PRO A 241 13.68 11.52 -15.29
CA PRO A 241 14.94 12.21 -15.53
C PRO A 241 15.99 11.83 -14.47
N ASN A 242 17.25 11.92 -14.86
CA ASN A 242 18.37 11.93 -13.94
C ASN A 242 18.47 13.32 -13.26
N LEU A 243 19.51 13.52 -12.44
CA LEU A 243 19.74 14.79 -11.74
C LEU A 243 19.86 15.99 -12.71
N TYR A 244 20.26 15.73 -13.96
CA TYR A 244 20.49 16.71 -15.02
C TYR A 244 19.29 16.85 -15.98
N GLY A 245 18.09 16.38 -15.62
CA GLY A 245 16.91 16.48 -16.48
C GLY A 245 16.88 15.52 -17.69
N LYS A 246 17.97 14.76 -17.95
CA LYS A 246 18.07 13.82 -19.07
C LYS A 246 17.47 12.45 -18.73
N PRO A 247 16.98 11.67 -19.70
CA PRO A 247 16.47 10.33 -19.44
C PRO A 247 17.52 9.43 -18.76
N ARG A 248 17.13 8.67 -17.73
CA ARG A 248 18.02 7.68 -17.11
C ARG A 248 18.31 6.51 -18.07
N LEU A 249 19.59 6.32 -18.38
CA LEU A 249 20.08 5.30 -19.32
C LEU A 249 20.40 3.92 -18.71
N GLY A 250 20.31 3.75 -17.39
CA GLY A 250 20.65 2.46 -16.76
C GLY A 250 19.76 1.30 -17.24
N ARG A 251 20.31 0.07 -17.33
CA ARG A 251 19.61 -1.13 -17.80
C ARG A 251 18.25 -1.36 -17.14
N ALA A 252 18.15 -1.19 -15.80
CA ALA A 252 16.90 -1.33 -15.07
C ALA A 252 15.85 -0.26 -15.46
N SER A 253 16.30 0.97 -15.74
CA SER A 253 15.46 2.07 -16.22
C SER A 253 14.93 1.77 -17.61
N GLN A 254 15.80 1.32 -18.52
CA GLN A 254 15.42 0.94 -19.88
C GLN A 254 14.46 -0.27 -19.90
N LYS A 255 14.72 -1.29 -19.09
CA LYS A 255 13.80 -2.44 -18.93
C LYS A 255 12.43 -2.00 -18.44
N SER A 256 12.39 -1.12 -17.43
CA SER A 256 11.13 -0.57 -16.90
C SER A 256 10.38 0.27 -17.96
N ALA A 257 11.11 1.08 -18.74
CA ALA A 257 10.54 1.88 -19.80
C ALA A 257 9.98 1.04 -20.96
N ARG A 258 10.68 -0.01 -21.38
CA ARG A 258 10.18 -0.99 -22.37
C ARG A 258 8.92 -1.67 -21.85
N SER A 259 8.98 -2.18 -20.62
CA SER A 259 7.86 -2.84 -19.94
C SER A 259 6.60 -1.97 -19.83
N ALA A 260 6.76 -0.64 -19.67
CA ALA A 260 5.66 0.30 -19.59
C ALA A 260 4.99 0.59 -20.96
N ARG A 261 5.68 0.30 -22.06
CA ARG A 261 5.16 0.46 -23.44
C ARG A 261 4.57 -0.82 -24.01
N GLU A 262 4.87 -1.97 -23.40
CA GLU A 262 4.34 -3.26 -23.80
C GLU A 262 2.85 -3.37 -23.47
N PRO A 263 2.02 -3.92 -24.39
CA PRO A 263 0.64 -4.28 -24.10
C PRO A 263 0.50 -5.18 -22.87
N TRP A 264 -0.66 -5.10 -22.24
CA TRP A 264 -1.06 -6.00 -21.18
C TRP A 264 -1.86 -7.14 -21.78
N LEU A 265 -1.28 -8.33 -21.75
CA LEU A 265 -2.02 -9.58 -21.90
C LEU A 265 -2.32 -10.11 -20.49
N LEU A 266 -3.59 -10.14 -20.12
CA LEU A 266 -4.04 -10.50 -18.78
C LEU A 266 -4.74 -11.86 -18.80
N ALA A 267 -4.39 -12.73 -17.88
CA ALA A 267 -5.13 -13.93 -17.56
C ALA A 267 -6.06 -13.67 -16.38
N ALA A 268 -7.35 -13.94 -16.56
CA ALA A 268 -8.36 -13.88 -15.52
C ALA A 268 -8.99 -15.24 -15.27
N SER A 269 -9.36 -15.50 -14.02
CA SER A 269 -10.10 -16.71 -13.65
C SER A 269 -11.46 -16.76 -14.36
N PRO A 270 -11.95 -17.96 -14.77
CA PRO A 270 -13.30 -18.13 -15.31
C PRO A 270 -14.41 -17.62 -14.38
N LEU A 271 -14.17 -17.58 -13.07
CA LEU A 271 -15.11 -17.03 -12.08
C LEU A 271 -15.41 -15.53 -12.29
N LEU A 272 -14.55 -14.83 -13.04
CA LEU A 272 -14.70 -13.41 -13.39
C LEU A 272 -15.38 -13.19 -14.76
N ASN A 273 -16.00 -14.22 -15.36
CA ASN A 273 -16.70 -14.10 -16.64
C ASN A 273 -17.83 -13.06 -16.63
N HIS A 274 -18.46 -12.83 -15.47
CA HIS A 274 -19.50 -11.82 -15.29
C HIS A 274 -18.99 -10.37 -15.44
N LEU A 275 -17.67 -10.15 -15.40
CA LEU A 275 -17.07 -8.83 -15.60
C LEU A 275 -16.80 -8.56 -17.07
N ALA A 276 -16.98 -7.32 -17.53
CA ALA A 276 -16.49 -6.90 -18.84
C ALA A 276 -14.95 -6.90 -18.89
N ALA A 277 -14.37 -7.09 -20.09
CA ALA A 277 -12.91 -7.06 -20.29
C ALA A 277 -12.28 -5.75 -19.78
N GLN A 278 -12.95 -4.62 -20.01
CA GLN A 278 -12.50 -3.32 -19.49
C GLN A 278 -12.47 -3.27 -17.95
N SER A 279 -13.38 -3.98 -17.27
CA SER A 279 -13.41 -4.06 -15.81
C SER A 279 -12.23 -4.87 -15.27
N ILE A 280 -11.81 -5.93 -15.97
CA ILE A 280 -10.60 -6.71 -15.64
C ILE A 280 -9.35 -5.82 -15.79
N VAL A 281 -9.27 -5.02 -16.85
CA VAL A 281 -8.17 -4.05 -17.03
C VAL A 281 -8.15 -3.01 -15.91
N LYS A 282 -9.30 -2.41 -15.58
CA LYS A 282 -9.42 -1.46 -14.46
C LYS A 282 -9.02 -2.09 -13.12
N LEU A 283 -9.39 -3.35 -12.90
CA LEU A 283 -9.00 -4.10 -11.72
C LEU A 283 -7.46 -4.24 -11.69
N TYR A 284 -6.86 -4.77 -12.77
CA TYR A 284 -5.40 -4.96 -12.86
C TYR A 284 -4.62 -3.64 -12.74
N ALA A 285 -5.16 -2.52 -13.22
CA ALA A 285 -4.53 -1.20 -13.09
C ALA A 285 -4.30 -0.80 -11.62
N GLN A 286 -5.06 -1.35 -10.66
CA GLN A 286 -4.86 -1.12 -9.23
C GLN A 286 -3.55 -1.73 -8.68
N ARG A 287 -2.85 -2.59 -9.44
CA ARG A 287 -1.50 -3.12 -9.10
C ARG A 287 -0.51 -2.02 -8.70
N MET A 288 -0.67 -0.84 -9.31
CA MET A 288 0.23 0.29 -9.10
C MET A 288 0.25 0.82 -7.67
N THR A 289 -0.86 0.68 -6.95
CA THR A 289 -1.00 1.06 -5.55
C THR A 289 -0.03 0.32 -4.63
N ILE A 290 0.47 -0.85 -5.04
CA ILE A 290 1.41 -1.65 -4.25
C ILE A 290 2.85 -1.40 -4.60
N GLU A 291 3.15 -1.13 -5.87
CA GLU A 291 4.47 -0.61 -6.22
C GLU A 291 4.78 0.68 -5.44
N GLU A 292 3.77 1.53 -5.22
CA GLU A 292 3.89 2.72 -4.37
C GLU A 292 4.16 2.38 -2.90
N SER A 293 3.43 1.41 -2.33
CA SER A 293 3.64 0.95 -0.95
C SER A 293 5.02 0.32 -0.73
N PHE A 294 5.49 -0.50 -1.68
CA PHE A 294 6.86 -1.02 -1.65
C PHE A 294 7.91 0.07 -1.77
N ARG A 295 7.67 1.05 -2.66
CA ARG A 295 8.55 2.21 -2.82
C ARG A 295 8.62 3.00 -1.52
N ASP A 296 7.49 3.25 -0.86
CA ASP A 296 7.43 3.93 0.44
C ASP A 296 8.17 3.15 1.52
N THR A 297 8.06 1.82 1.54
CA THR A 297 8.76 0.98 2.53
C THR A 297 10.30 1.03 2.29
N LYS A 298 10.74 1.11 1.03
CA LYS A 298 12.16 1.12 0.63
C LYS A 298 12.80 2.51 0.59
N ASN A 299 12.03 3.60 0.58
CA ASN A 299 12.56 4.94 0.31
C ASN A 299 13.43 5.45 1.48
N LEU A 300 14.62 5.96 1.15
CA LEU A 300 15.62 6.46 2.09
C LEU A 300 15.28 7.85 2.66
N ARG A 301 14.59 8.71 1.88
CA ARG A 301 14.38 10.14 2.22
C ARG A 301 13.06 10.42 2.95
N TRP A 302 12.02 9.62 2.67
CA TRP A 302 10.68 9.80 3.25
C TRP A 302 9.96 8.48 3.58
N GLY A 303 10.66 7.35 3.40
CA GLY A 303 10.21 6.00 3.70
C GLY A 303 10.90 5.43 4.93
N GLN A 304 10.70 4.15 5.22
CA GLN A 304 11.19 3.55 6.46
C GLN A 304 12.64 2.99 6.39
N VAL A 305 13.34 3.23 5.27
CA VAL A 305 14.79 3.01 5.14
C VAL A 305 15.23 1.55 5.42
N LEU A 306 14.50 0.55 4.91
CA LEU A 306 14.93 -0.85 5.03
C LEU A 306 16.31 -1.14 4.41
N GLN A 307 16.73 -0.36 3.42
CA GLN A 307 18.02 -0.56 2.74
C GLN A 307 19.25 -0.31 3.63
N THR A 308 19.10 0.34 4.78
CA THR A 308 20.21 0.51 5.74
C THR A 308 20.32 -0.65 6.73
N THR A 309 19.34 -1.57 6.74
CA THR A 309 19.45 -2.80 7.52
C THR A 309 20.52 -3.71 6.90
N ARG A 310 21.59 -3.94 7.65
CA ARG A 310 22.65 -4.91 7.30
C ARG A 310 22.43 -6.30 7.92
N SER A 311 21.19 -6.64 8.25
CA SER A 311 20.90 -7.94 8.88
C SER A 311 21.01 -9.07 7.86
N ARG A 312 21.74 -10.12 8.22
CA ARG A 312 21.92 -11.34 7.41
C ARG A 312 20.93 -12.46 7.79
N SER A 313 19.98 -12.18 8.68
CA SER A 313 19.03 -13.17 9.20
C SER A 313 17.62 -12.91 8.70
N SER A 314 17.03 -13.88 8.00
CA SER A 314 15.62 -13.85 7.60
C SER A 314 14.70 -13.54 8.78
N ALA A 315 14.96 -14.15 9.95
CA ALA A 315 14.14 -13.95 11.13
C ALA A 315 14.15 -12.47 11.54
N ARG A 316 15.34 -11.88 11.71
CA ARG A 316 15.46 -10.48 12.13
C ARG A 316 14.86 -9.51 11.12
N LEU A 317 15.01 -9.78 9.82
CA LEU A 317 14.38 -9.03 8.75
C LEU A 317 12.85 -9.09 8.84
N GLN A 318 12.27 -10.26 9.09
CA GLN A 318 10.82 -10.41 9.32
C GLN A 318 10.34 -9.65 10.56
N MET A 319 11.15 -9.54 11.62
CA MET A 319 10.79 -8.70 12.78
C MET A 319 10.78 -7.22 12.45
N LEU A 320 11.75 -6.76 11.65
CA LEU A 320 11.77 -5.37 11.21
C LEU A 320 10.52 -5.06 10.40
N LEU A 321 10.13 -5.94 9.48
CA LEU A 321 8.87 -5.82 8.74
C LEU A 321 7.64 -5.79 9.66
N LEU A 322 7.59 -6.65 10.69
CA LEU A 322 6.50 -6.60 11.69
C LEU A 322 6.38 -5.24 12.37
N ILE A 323 7.50 -4.60 12.69
CA ILE A 323 7.52 -3.27 13.34
C ILE A 323 6.94 -2.19 12.40
N ILE A 324 7.12 -2.32 11.09
CA ILE A 324 6.60 -1.38 10.07
C ILE A 324 5.08 -1.33 10.07
N ILE A 325 4.43 -2.47 10.28
CA ILE A 325 2.99 -2.61 10.06
C ILE A 325 2.15 -1.75 10.99
N GLY A 326 2.73 -1.29 12.12
CA GLY A 326 2.11 -0.24 12.91
C GLY A 326 1.96 1.10 12.20
N ASP A 327 2.60 1.31 11.05
CA ASP A 327 2.51 2.51 10.21
C ASP A 327 1.61 2.27 8.97
N ARG A 328 0.30 2.48 9.16
CA ARG A 328 -0.80 2.71 8.19
C ARG A 328 -1.64 1.48 7.74
N PRO A 329 -2.91 1.68 7.30
CA PRO A 329 -3.72 2.92 7.27
C PRO A 329 -4.84 2.97 8.31
N ARG A 330 -5.30 4.20 8.58
CA ARG A 330 -6.53 4.49 9.33
C ARG A 330 -7.73 4.24 8.42
N PHE A 331 -8.61 3.36 8.86
CA PHE A 331 -9.84 2.99 8.16
C PHE A 331 -10.90 4.10 8.29
N SER A 332 -11.60 4.35 7.20
CA SER A 332 -13.03 4.66 7.23
C SER A 332 -13.78 3.36 6.94
N ARG A 333 -14.88 3.09 7.66
CA ARG A 333 -15.75 1.94 7.39
C ARG A 333 -16.37 2.05 5.97
N PRO A 334 -16.68 0.94 5.29
CA PRO A 334 -17.38 0.96 4.01
C PRO A 334 -18.87 1.24 4.23
N CYS A 335 -19.40 2.24 3.51
CA CYS A 335 -20.77 2.17 3.02
C CYS A 335 -20.66 1.75 1.55
N LEU A 336 -20.82 0.46 1.26
CA LEU A 336 -21.29 0.04 -0.05
C LEU A 336 -22.82 -0.01 0.09
N PRO A 337 -23.59 0.73 -0.72
CA PRO A 337 -25.03 0.59 -0.70
C PRO A 337 -25.38 -0.78 -1.25
N THR A 338 -26.07 -1.56 -0.43
CA THR A 338 -26.85 -2.72 -0.85
C THR A 338 -27.84 -2.26 -1.91
N GLY A 339 -27.76 -2.84 -3.12
CA GLY A 339 -28.80 -2.75 -4.16
C GLY A 339 -29.09 -1.36 -4.73
N ALA A 340 -28.42 -0.99 -5.83
CA ALA A 340 -29.02 -0.10 -6.83
C ALA A 340 -28.28 -0.25 -8.18
N VAL A 341 -28.90 -0.99 -9.08
CA VAL A 341 -28.74 -0.79 -10.52
C VAL A 341 -29.44 0.54 -10.84
N ALA A 342 -28.72 1.63 -11.07
CA ALA A 342 -29.29 2.84 -11.69
C ALA A 342 -28.21 3.79 -12.25
N ARG A 343 -28.17 3.87 -13.58
CA ARG A 343 -27.96 5.05 -14.45
C ARG A 343 -26.99 6.14 -13.96
N PHE A 344 -25.87 6.29 -14.67
CA PHE A 344 -25.35 7.62 -15.03
C PHE A 344 -24.83 7.58 -16.48
N TRP A 345 -25.79 7.72 -17.41
CA TRP A 345 -25.59 8.32 -18.72
C TRP A 345 -25.90 9.81 -18.59
N GLY A 346 -25.12 10.68 -19.23
CA GLY A 346 -25.40 12.11 -19.32
C GLY A 346 -24.26 12.88 -20.00
N ASN A 347 -24.47 13.21 -21.29
CA ASN A 347 -23.62 14.05 -22.12
C ASN A 347 -23.49 15.48 -21.56
N GLY A 348 -22.34 16.15 -21.80
CA GLY A 348 -22.22 17.59 -21.55
C GLY A 348 -20.81 18.15 -21.53
N THR A 349 -20.31 18.49 -22.72
CA THR A 349 -19.48 19.68 -23.05
C THR A 349 -18.16 20.02 -22.32
N ARG A 350 -17.12 20.08 -23.18
CA ARG A 350 -15.75 20.63 -23.07
C ARG A 350 -15.61 21.96 -22.30
N ARG A 351 -14.50 22.11 -21.56
CA ARG A 351 -13.35 23.02 -21.87
C ARG A 351 -12.17 22.83 -20.90
N PRO A 352 -10.93 23.20 -21.30
CA PRO A 352 -9.68 22.65 -20.75
C PRO A 352 -9.14 23.51 -19.61
N PHE A 353 -8.62 22.87 -18.56
CA PHE A 353 -7.82 23.54 -17.55
C PHE A 353 -6.39 23.00 -17.60
N ILE A 354 -5.48 23.81 -18.16
CA ILE A 354 -4.04 23.63 -18.02
C ILE A 354 -3.64 24.30 -16.69
N PRO A 355 -2.90 23.59 -15.83
CA PRO A 355 -1.83 24.27 -15.12
C PRO A 355 -0.52 23.48 -15.24
N THR A 356 0.39 24.04 -16.03
CA THR A 356 1.83 23.91 -15.83
C THR A 356 2.17 24.54 -14.47
N ARG A 357 2.63 23.72 -13.51
CA ARG A 357 3.49 24.14 -12.39
C ARG A 357 3.95 22.88 -11.66
N HIS A 358 5.24 22.84 -11.34
CA HIS A 358 5.91 21.75 -10.65
C HIS A 358 5.08 21.16 -9.50
N VAL A 359 4.66 19.91 -9.65
CA VAL A 359 4.03 19.14 -8.58
C VAL A 359 5.12 18.77 -7.56
N MET A 360 5.29 19.60 -6.53
CA MET A 360 5.78 19.11 -5.25
C MET A 360 4.75 18.09 -4.73
N PRO A 361 5.09 16.81 -4.52
CA PRO A 361 4.12 15.82 -4.06
C PRO A 361 3.82 16.07 -2.57
N ARG A 362 2.84 16.92 -2.28
CA ARG A 362 2.22 16.93 -0.94
C ARG A 362 1.40 15.65 -0.80
N ARG A 363 1.67 14.88 0.27
CA ARG A 363 0.93 13.65 0.61
C ARG A 363 -0.58 13.96 0.70
N ALA A 364 -1.40 13.14 0.04
CA ALA A 364 -2.86 13.26 0.14
C ALA A 364 -3.32 13.09 1.59
N ARG A 365 -4.08 14.07 2.09
CA ARG A 365 -4.67 14.11 3.43
C ARG A 365 -5.84 13.10 3.51
N LEU A 366 -5.89 12.30 4.57
CA LEU A 366 -6.86 11.21 4.77
C LEU A 366 -8.24 11.67 5.31
N ASN A 367 -9.20 12.09 4.49
CA ASN A 367 -10.50 12.65 4.95
C ASN A 367 -11.39 11.63 5.73
N LEU A 368 -11.49 11.73 7.07
CA LEU A 368 -12.25 10.81 7.94
C LEU A 368 -13.41 11.55 8.62
N ALA A 369 -14.62 11.00 8.53
CA ALA A 369 -15.78 11.51 9.26
C ALA A 369 -15.70 11.17 10.76
N GLY A 370 -16.11 12.10 11.61
CA GLY A 370 -16.10 11.99 13.08
C GLY A 370 -14.72 11.99 13.74
N VAL A 371 -13.63 12.05 12.97
CA VAL A 371 -12.27 12.13 13.51
C VAL A 371 -11.80 13.58 13.44
N PRO A 372 -11.41 14.20 14.58
CA PRO A 372 -10.91 15.55 14.59
C PRO A 372 -9.54 15.64 13.93
N TRP A 373 -9.39 16.67 13.10
CA TRP A 373 -8.20 17.03 12.38
C TRP A 373 -7.49 18.12 13.12
N ASP A 374 -6.21 17.90 13.42
CA ASP A 374 -5.33 18.97 13.84
C ASP A 374 -4.87 19.76 12.61
N ILE A 375 -5.38 20.98 12.46
CA ILE A 375 -5.02 21.89 11.39
C ILE A 375 -4.13 22.98 11.98
N VAL A 376 -2.91 23.07 11.44
CA VAL A 376 -1.96 24.14 11.75
C VAL A 376 -1.81 25.06 10.54
N GLN A 377 -2.20 26.32 10.71
CA GLN A 377 -1.94 27.37 9.73
C GLN A 377 -0.60 28.04 10.03
N ARG A 378 0.22 28.22 9.00
CA ARG A 378 1.51 28.91 9.08
C ARG A 378 1.65 29.84 7.89
N GLY A 379 2.18 31.04 8.11
CA GLY A 379 2.49 31.96 7.03
C GLY A 379 3.59 31.41 6.13
N ASN A 380 3.59 31.87 4.88
CA ASN A 380 4.60 31.50 3.92
C ASN A 380 5.97 31.98 4.41
N ASN A 381 7.02 31.17 4.29
CA ASN A 381 8.36 31.49 4.81
C ASN A 381 8.40 31.93 6.29
N ARG A 382 7.50 31.40 7.14
CA ARG A 382 7.37 31.79 8.56
C ARG A 382 6.92 33.25 8.76
N SER A 383 6.33 33.88 7.75
CA SER A 383 5.65 35.18 7.91
C SER A 383 4.47 35.06 8.88
N ALA A 384 3.95 36.22 9.31
CA ALA A 384 2.66 36.27 9.99
C ALA A 384 1.56 35.64 9.11
N CYS A 385 0.59 34.97 9.77
CA CYS A 385 -0.59 34.41 9.11
C CYS A 385 -1.66 35.46 8.81
N PHE A 386 -1.71 36.51 9.65
CA PHE A 386 -2.68 37.60 9.61
C PHE A 386 -1.91 38.91 9.84
N PHE A 387 -2.23 39.97 9.10
CA PHE A 387 -1.51 41.24 9.14
C PHE A 387 -2.34 42.34 9.81
N ALA A 388 -3.66 42.16 9.87
CA ALA A 388 -4.60 42.98 10.63
C ALA A 388 -5.62 42.11 11.38
N GLU A 389 -6.25 42.68 12.41
CA GLU A 389 -7.32 41.99 13.16
C GLU A 389 -8.54 41.65 12.27
N GLN A 390 -8.78 42.47 11.24
CA GLN A 390 -9.84 42.24 10.25
C GLN A 390 -9.61 40.97 9.43
N ASP A 391 -8.35 40.64 9.09
CA ASP A 391 -8.00 39.40 8.38
C ASP A 391 -8.36 38.16 9.20
N TYR A 392 -8.15 38.24 10.51
CA TYR A 392 -8.47 37.18 11.45
C TYR A 392 -9.99 37.00 11.60
N ARG A 393 -10.74 38.11 11.71
CA ARG A 393 -12.22 38.06 11.77
C ARG A 393 -12.81 37.48 10.49
N LEU A 394 -12.28 37.86 9.32
CA LEU A 394 -12.70 37.31 8.03
C LEU A 394 -12.38 35.81 7.93
N TYR A 395 -11.20 35.39 8.39
CA TYR A 395 -10.81 33.99 8.44
C TYR A 395 -11.78 33.15 9.28
N LEU A 396 -12.15 33.61 10.47
CA LEU A 396 -13.12 32.92 11.33
C LEU A 396 -14.52 32.85 10.68
N GLN A 397 -14.96 33.91 10.00
CA GLN A 397 -16.22 33.92 9.27
C GLN A 397 -16.22 32.87 8.14
N CYS A 398 -15.19 32.85 7.30
CA CYS A 398 -15.05 31.85 6.24
C CYS A 398 -14.95 30.43 6.81
N LEU A 399 -14.24 30.24 7.93
CA LEU A 399 -14.12 28.94 8.58
C LEU A 399 -15.48 28.44 9.08
N GLN A 400 -16.28 29.30 9.69
CA GLN A 400 -17.63 28.97 10.15
C GLN A 400 -18.58 28.67 8.98
N GLU A 401 -18.52 29.45 7.90
CA GLU A 401 -19.32 29.24 6.71
C GLU A 401 -18.99 27.89 6.05
N LEU A 402 -17.70 27.60 5.87
CA LEU A 402 -17.25 26.33 5.31
C LEU A 402 -17.56 25.15 6.25
N ALA A 403 -17.42 25.33 7.56
CA ALA A 403 -17.78 24.31 8.53
C ALA A 403 -19.27 23.95 8.45
N ARG A 404 -20.17 24.96 8.29
CA ARG A 404 -21.60 24.74 8.05
C ARG A 404 -21.83 24.04 6.71
N ARG A 405 -21.23 24.53 5.63
CA ARG A 405 -21.41 23.99 4.27
C ARG A 405 -20.99 22.53 4.14
N PHE A 406 -19.94 22.12 4.85
CA PHE A 406 -19.37 20.77 4.77
C PHE A 406 -19.72 19.87 5.97
N ASP A 407 -20.64 20.31 6.83
CA ASP A 407 -21.11 19.60 8.02
C ASP A 407 -19.96 19.18 8.96
N CYS A 408 -19.11 20.15 9.30
CA CYS A 408 -17.97 19.99 10.19
C CYS A 408 -18.22 20.65 11.55
N ALA A 409 -17.87 19.96 12.63
CA ALA A 409 -17.76 20.52 13.98
C ALA A 409 -16.34 21.05 14.22
N VAL A 410 -16.24 22.24 14.82
CA VAL A 410 -14.99 22.87 15.28
C VAL A 410 -14.95 22.73 16.81
N HIS A 411 -13.95 22.02 17.33
CA HIS A 411 -13.96 21.52 18.72
C HIS A 411 -13.18 22.37 19.73
N SER A 412 -12.10 23.05 19.31
CA SER A 412 -11.40 24.09 20.10
C SER A 412 -10.35 24.82 19.25
N GLY A 413 -10.05 26.06 19.63
CA GLY A 413 -8.87 26.81 19.20
C GLY A 413 -7.99 27.09 20.41
N CYS A 414 -6.69 26.79 20.34
CA CYS A 414 -5.73 27.19 21.37
C CYS A 414 -4.62 28.04 20.75
N GLN A 415 -4.39 29.22 21.31
CA GLN A 415 -3.19 30.02 21.08
C GLN A 415 -2.08 29.46 21.98
N GLY A 416 -1.06 28.85 21.39
CA GLY A 416 0.07 28.29 22.13
C GLY A 416 1.40 28.49 21.42
N SER A 417 2.34 29.13 22.10
CA SER A 417 3.75 29.20 21.70
C SER A 417 4.42 27.84 21.90
N VAL A 418 5.19 27.37 20.90
CA VAL A 418 5.97 26.13 21.00
C VAL A 418 7.18 26.37 21.90
N PRO A 419 7.49 25.51 22.90
CA PRO A 419 8.67 25.69 23.73
C PRO A 419 9.95 25.49 22.93
N GLY A 420 10.85 26.48 22.96
CA GLY A 420 12.25 26.31 22.51
C GLY A 420 12.82 27.35 21.54
N HIS A 421 12.15 28.47 21.23
CA HIS A 421 12.74 29.57 20.48
C HIS A 421 12.52 30.91 21.21
N TYR A 422 13.63 31.56 21.57
CA TYR A 422 13.68 32.88 22.19
C TYR A 422 13.34 33.97 21.16
N ARG A 423 12.44 34.88 21.60
CA ARG A 423 12.13 36.23 21.10
C ARG A 423 11.51 36.34 19.69
N SER A 424 10.35 37.05 19.68
CA SER A 424 9.43 37.41 18.57
C SER A 424 8.81 36.28 17.75
N ALA A 425 7.67 35.74 18.21
CA ALA A 425 6.87 34.77 17.43
C ALA A 425 5.38 35.18 17.37
N PRO A 426 4.83 35.54 16.19
CA PRO A 426 3.39 35.69 16.03
C PRO A 426 2.75 34.34 15.64
N HIS A 427 2.03 33.77 16.60
CA HIS A 427 0.82 32.95 16.54
C HIS A 427 0.72 31.82 15.48
N ALA A 428 0.81 30.57 15.95
CA ALA A 428 0.28 29.39 15.26
C ALA A 428 -1.01 28.94 15.98
N GLU A 429 -2.10 28.75 15.25
CA GLU A 429 -3.34 28.15 15.78
C GLU A 429 -3.37 26.65 15.52
N LEU A 430 -3.74 25.89 16.54
CA LEU A 430 -4.27 24.53 16.40
C LEU A 430 -5.79 24.60 16.38
N LEU A 431 -6.40 24.15 15.29
CA LEU A 431 -7.85 23.99 15.17
C LEU A 431 -8.18 22.50 15.01
N PHE A 432 -9.08 22.01 15.85
CA PHE A 432 -9.64 20.65 15.73
C PHE A 432 -10.95 20.68 14.95
N ILE A 433 -10.96 20.12 13.72
CA ILE A 433 -12.17 20.06 12.87
C ILE A 433 -12.55 18.61 12.61
N SER A 434 -13.81 18.20 12.81
CA SER A 434 -14.29 16.87 12.39
C SER A 434 -15.58 16.98 11.60
N LYS A 435 -15.73 16.22 10.52
CA LYS A 435 -17.05 16.08 9.88
C LYS A 435 -18.03 15.40 10.84
N ARG A 436 -19.24 15.94 11.04
CA ARG A 436 -20.26 15.32 11.88
C ARG A 436 -20.69 13.98 11.26
N ILE A 437 -20.98 13.01 12.11
CA ILE A 437 -21.57 11.73 11.70
C ILE A 437 -23.08 11.91 11.83
N LYS A 438 -23.84 11.69 10.76
CA LYS A 438 -25.29 11.49 10.85
C LYS A 438 -25.59 10.05 11.21
#